data_AF-A0A1C2Y3F7-F1
#
_entry.id   AF-A0A1C2Y3F7-F1
#
_cell.length_a   1.000
_cell.length_b   1.000
_cell.length_c   1.000
_cell.angle_alpha   90.00
_cell.angle_beta   90.00
_cell.angle_gamma   90.00
#
_symmetry.space_group_name_H-M   'P 1'
#
loop_
_entity.id
_entity.type
_entity.pdbx_description
1 polymer ?
#
loop_
_entity_poly.entity_id
_entity_poly.type
_entity_poly.pdbx_seq_one_letter_code
_entity_poly.pdbx_strand_id
1 'polypeptide(L)' 'MTGLIEGRIVHYVRNNDHVPAIVVKVENKEEGVVNLQLFEDYNGISYVLSAGYSEEPTEETWHWIEQEETAEVSQDPPTT' A
#
# COMPACT_ATOMS: atom_id res chain seq x y z
N MET A 1 -6.98 9.20 -7.62
CA MET A 1 -6.16 8.88 -6.42
C MET A 1 -5.11 9.95 -6.15
N THR A 2 -5.29 10.76 -5.11
CA THR A 2 -4.27 11.74 -4.70
C THR A 2 -3.02 11.04 -4.19
N GLY A 3 -1.85 11.44 -4.68
CA GLY A 3 -0.57 10.89 -4.23
C GLY A 3 -0.14 9.57 -4.89
N LEU A 4 -0.86 9.06 -5.89
CA LEU A 4 -0.40 7.92 -6.68
C LEU A 4 0.74 8.33 -7.62
N ILE A 5 1.93 7.81 -7.36
CA ILE A 5 3.17 8.07 -8.08
C ILE A 5 4.04 6.81 -8.14
N GLU A 6 4.94 6.74 -9.11
CA GLU A 6 6.02 5.76 -9.13
C GLU A 6 6.97 5.95 -7.94
N GLY A 7 7.60 4.86 -7.51
CA GLY A 7 8.51 4.84 -6.38
C GLY A 7 7.83 4.81 -5.00
N ARG A 8 6.50 4.76 -4.94
CA ARG A 8 5.75 4.71 -3.67
C ARG A 8 5.56 3.28 -3.17
N ILE A 9 5.81 3.05 -1.88
CA ILE A 9 5.56 1.76 -1.22
C ILE A 9 4.07 1.61 -0.89
N VAL A 10 3.52 0.43 -1.15
CA VAL A 10 2.12 0.03 -0.98
C VAL A 10 2.06 -1.43 -0.49
N HIS A 11 0.86 -1.92 -0.16
CA HIS A 11 0.61 -3.35 0.04
C HIS A 11 -0.09 -3.94 -1.20
N TYR A 12 0.28 -5.16 -1.56
CA TYR A 12 -0.40 -5.99 -2.54
C TYR A 12 -0.90 -7.27 -1.88
N VAL A 13 -2.15 -7.63 -2.09
CA VAL A 13 -2.74 -8.83 -1.48
C VAL A 13 -2.45 -10.06 -2.35
N ARG A 14 -1.74 -11.03 -1.78
CA ARG A 14 -1.40 -12.30 -2.43
C ARG A 14 -1.54 -13.44 -1.43
N ASN A 15 -2.23 -14.51 -1.83
CA ASN A 15 -2.56 -15.64 -0.96
C ASN A 15 -3.27 -15.21 0.34
N ASN A 16 -4.13 -14.19 0.27
CA ASN A 16 -4.78 -13.52 1.40
C ASN A 16 -3.81 -12.90 2.43
N ASP A 17 -2.58 -12.56 2.03
CA ASP A 17 -1.60 -11.87 2.88
C ASP A 17 -1.14 -10.56 2.23
N HIS A 18 -0.69 -9.62 3.05
CA HIS A 18 -0.22 -8.31 2.61
C HIS A 18 1.27 -8.37 2.29
N VAL A 19 1.60 -8.29 1.00
CA VAL A 19 2.97 -8.29 0.52
C VAL A 19 3.42 -6.85 0.25
N PRO A 20 4.54 -6.38 0.83
CA PRO A 20 5.08 -5.07 0.54
C PRO A 20 5.48 -4.97 -0.94
N ALA A 21 5.11 -3.86 -1.58
CA ALA A 21 5.40 -3.62 -2.99
C ALA A 21 5.75 -2.15 -3.25
N ILE A 22 6.44 -1.89 -4.36
CA ILE A 22 6.69 -0.53 -4.87
C ILE A 22 5.99 -0.34 -6.21
N VAL A 23 5.35 0.81 -6.40
CA VAL A 23 4.76 1.22 -7.69
C VAL A 23 5.90 1.50 -8.66
N VAL A 24 6.06 0.67 -9.69
CA VAL A 24 7.10 0.86 -10.73
C VAL A 24 6.58 1.56 -11.97
N LYS A 25 5.26 1.57 -12.19
CA LYS A 25 4.61 2.30 -13.29
C LYS A 25 3.16 2.58 -12.93
N VAL A 26 2.66 3.77 -13.25
CA VAL A 26 1.23 4.09 -13.18
C VAL A 26 0.62 3.96 -14.58
N GLU A 27 -0.33 3.04 -14.75
CA GLU A 27 -0.97 2.78 -16.05
C GLU A 27 -2.27 3.58 -16.19
N ASN A 28 -3.09 3.64 -15.13
CA ASN A 28 -4.28 4.46 -15.07
C ASN A 28 -4.38 5.17 -13.70
N LYS A 29 -4.28 6.51 -13.68
CA LYS A 29 -4.38 7.31 -12.45
C LYS A 29 -5.80 7.45 -11.91
N GLU A 30 -6.80 7.34 -12.78
CA GLU A 30 -8.22 7.48 -12.44
C GLU A 30 -8.70 6.22 -11.73
N GLU A 31 -8.38 5.05 -12.30
CA GLU A 31 -8.77 3.73 -11.79
C GLU A 31 -7.75 3.10 -10.84
N GLY A 32 -6.52 3.65 -10.77
CA GLY A 32 -5.50 3.18 -9.84
C GLY A 32 -4.77 1.95 -10.31
N VAL A 33 -4.71 1.73 -11.62
CA VAL A 33 -4.03 0.58 -12.20
C VAL A 33 -2.54 0.86 -12.28
N VAL A 34 -1.75 -0.04 -11.70
CA VAL A 34 -0.29 0.10 -11.58
C VAL A 34 0.45 -1.20 -11.88
N ASN A 35 1.72 -1.09 -12.24
CA ASN A 35 2.64 -2.21 -12.17
C ASN A 35 3.41 -2.13 -10.87
N LEU A 36 3.61 -3.28 -10.24
CA LEU A 36 4.24 -3.41 -8.94
C LEU A 36 5.47 -4.31 -9.03
N GLN A 37 6.46 -3.96 -8.20
CA GLN A 37 7.52 -4.87 -7.81
C GLN A 37 7.30 -5.24 -6.33
N LEU A 38 7.03 -6.51 -6.06
CA LEU A 38 6.77 -7.07 -4.74
C LEU A 38 8.09 -7.51 -4.10
N PHE A 39 8.18 -7.38 -2.78
CA PHE A 39 9.27 -7.90 -1.97
C PHE A 39 8.76 -9.11 -1.17
N GLU A 40 9.21 -10.30 -1.54
CA GLU A 40 8.82 -11.55 -0.90
C GLU A 40 9.95 -12.05 0.02
N ASP A 41 9.60 -12.42 1.26
CA ASP A 41 10.56 -12.79 2.31
C ASP A 41 11.62 -13.82 1.87
N TYR A 42 11.18 -14.89 1.21
CA TYR A 42 12.05 -16.02 0.82
C TYR A 42 12.25 -16.17 -0.68
N ASN A 43 11.45 -15.49 -1.50
CA ASN A 43 11.48 -15.61 -2.97
C ASN A 43 12.10 -14.38 -3.65
N GLY A 44 12.46 -13.34 -2.88
CA GLY A 44 13.13 -12.15 -3.41
C GLY A 44 12.15 -11.16 -4.03
N ILE A 45 12.17 -11.03 -5.36
CA ILE A 45 11.42 -9.99 -6.07
C ILE A 45 10.49 -10.63 -7.10
N SER A 46 9.21 -10.24 -7.04
CA SER A 46 8.19 -10.61 -8.03
C SER A 46 7.64 -9.38 -8.73
N TYR A 47 7.17 -9.53 -9.96
CA TYR A 47 6.49 -8.45 -10.70
C TYR A 47 5.01 -8.76 -10.88
N VAL A 48 4.17 -7.74 -10.72
CA VAL A 48 2.74 -7.79 -11.01
C VAL A 48 2.41 -6.68 -11.99
N LEU A 49 1.69 -7.02 -13.06
CA LEU A 49 1.26 -6.09 -14.09
C LEU A 49 -0.22 -5.75 -13.87
N SER A 50 -0.56 -4.48 -14.07
CA SER A 50 -1.93 -3.98 -14.07
C SER A 50 -2.74 -4.32 -12.81
N ALA A 51 -2.11 -4.21 -11.63
CA ALA A 51 -2.78 -4.38 -10.34
C ALA A 51 -3.81 -3.27 -10.09
N GLY A 52 -5.03 -3.65 -9.74
CA GLY A 52 -6.12 -2.74 -9.40
C GLY A 52 -6.07 -2.26 -7.96
N TYR A 53 -6.50 -1.03 -7.72
CA TYR A 53 -6.64 -0.47 -6.38
C TYR A 53 -7.91 -1.00 -5.68
N SER A 54 -7.83 -1.25 -4.37
CA SER A 54 -9.00 -1.52 -3.52
C SER A 54 -8.82 -0.93 -2.12
N GLU A 55 -9.81 -0.18 -1.61
CA GLU A 55 -9.83 0.26 -0.19
C GLU A 55 -10.13 -0.90 0.75
N GLU A 56 -10.88 -1.89 0.28
CA GLU A 56 -11.17 -3.14 0.99
C GLU A 56 -10.22 -4.21 0.40
N PRO A 57 -9.09 -4.54 1.06
CA PRO A 57 -8.05 -5.36 0.46
C PRO A 57 -8.60 -6.75 0.10
N THR A 58 -8.57 -7.10 -1.19
CA THR A 58 -8.96 -8.42 -1.71
C THR A 58 -7.84 -8.99 -2.57
N GLU A 59 -7.84 -10.31 -2.74
CA GLU A 59 -6.82 -11.03 -3.53
C GLU A 59 -6.54 -10.34 -4.88
N GLU A 60 -5.27 -10.22 -5.23
CA GLU A 60 -4.79 -9.58 -6.46
C GLU A 60 -5.02 -8.05 -6.58
N THR A 61 -5.32 -7.36 -5.48
CA THR A 61 -5.42 -5.89 -5.42
C THR A 61 -4.27 -5.25 -4.65
N TRP A 62 -4.08 -3.94 -4.82
CA TRP A 62 -3.17 -3.14 -3.99
C TRP A 62 -3.93 -2.05 -3.24
N HIS A 63 -3.35 -1.62 -2.12
CA HIS A 63 -3.91 -0.55 -1.31
C HIS A 63 -2.80 0.23 -0.57
N TRP A 64 -3.17 1.38 -0.01
CA TRP A 64 -2.26 2.15 0.83
C TRP A 64 -1.95 1.41 2.13
N ILE A 65 -0.72 1.56 2.61
CA ILE A 65 -0.31 1.04 3.91
C ILE A 65 -1.19 1.69 4.98
N GLU A 66 -1.76 0.86 5.85
CA GLU A 66 -2.55 1.31 6.99
C GLU A 66 -1.64 2.06 7.98
N GLN A 67 -2.11 3.21 8.46
CA GLN A 67 -1.44 3.93 9.54
C GLN A 67 -2.13 3.53 10.83
N GLU A 68 -1.37 3.00 11.80
CA GLU A 68 -1.88 2.86 13.16
C GLU A 68 -2.25 4.27 13.67
N GLU A 69 -3.48 4.44 14.15
CA GLU A 69 -3.87 5.68 14.84
C GLU A 69 -2.89 5.90 15.98
N THR A 70 -2.03 6.90 15.82
CA THR A 70 -1.15 7.32 16.89
C THR A 70 -2.07 7.88 17.97
N ALA A 71 -2.26 7.13 19.06
CA ALA A 71 -3.06 7.58 20.20
C ALA A 71 -2.58 8.98 20.58
N GLU A 72 -3.45 9.98 20.43
CA GLU A 72 -3.13 11.35 20.83
C GLU A 72 -2.82 11.35 22.33
N VAL A 73 -1.55 11.60 22.67
CA VAL A 73 -1.17 11.83 24.06
C VAL A 73 -1.78 13.17 24.47
N SER A 74 -2.95 13.12 25.12
CA SER A 74 -3.56 14.28 25.78
C SER A 74 -2.53 14.87 26.75
N GLN A 75 -1.98 16.04 26.42
CA GLN A 75 -1.22 16.84 27.36
C GLN A 75 -2.19 17.72 28.14
N ASP A 76 -2.83 17.15 29.15
CA ASP A 76 -3.46 18.00 30.17
C ASP A 76 -2.34 18.73 30.95
N PRO A 77 -2.35 20.07 31.00
CA PRO A 77 -1.38 20.81 31.78
C PRO A 77 -1.56 20.50 33.28
N PRO A 78 -0.48 20.45 34.07
CA PRO A 78 -0.59 20.19 35.51
C PRO A 78 -1.44 21.27 36.16
N THR A 79 -2.53 20.85 36.82
CA THR A 79 -3.34 21.75 37.64
C THR A 79 -2.50 22.20 38.84
N THR A 80 -2.33 23.52 38.98
CA THR A 80 -1.63 24.15 40.12
C THR A 80 -2.50 24.20 41.35
#